data_AF-A0A0H3ZX69-F1
#
_entry.id   AF-A0A0H3ZX69-F1
#
_cell.length_a   1.000
_cell.length_b   1.000
_cell.length_c   1.000
_cell.angle_alpha   90.00
_cell.angle_beta   90.00
_cell.angle_gamma   90.00
#
_symmetry.space_group_name_H-M   'P 1'
#
loop_
_entity.id
_entity.type
_entity.pdbx_description
1 polymer ?
#
loop_
_entity_poly.entity_id
_entity_poly.type
_entity_poly.pdbx_seq_one_letter_code
_entity_poly.pdbx_strand_id
1 'polypeptide(L)'
;MKDKPKNMKAMAEAVANIVVARTKKITNEDIHSNKKTNELMHLGKEQASRMRDSAESLNTLKNNFNYVRKQIAATGLYHHLLKNKIKKLDKQIKSTVTISDILRKSISVDDFAKKIKQKRNEYLTKSDEKYQSGSVEDAKKFSDIADELGKLRIYPEPYYQFSLTSSELEIVNNRSEETKINKMEDKVSIGVNAYIELAKRLIRDDYYIRRGLGLAMISGRRMSEVFVSAKFQPLDEDSYLFSGAIKKDLERGSFADEEEHEIPCLIDVDEFMYYFNLFREDEKVIELADKCRESGSFTPVNRSIGFLTRYNAQKSLQALNGDRDAESWKFSDSRAMSVAVAWYLESKKPKGQRIEDEVIFYRKYLAHKDVETMLHYREFFVVPDSELQGKTLLDKLHDADEDVLRYATRSNLTTDRILKVHDYLCDYVSKNPDAKINKALLKRQKKKGGIGAAHDVAVEYFEMIKPYIG
;
A
#
# COMPACT_ATOMS: atom_id res chain seq x y z
N MET A 1 34.39 -16.35 -13.73
CA MET A 1 33.06 -15.71 -13.55
C MET A 1 32.31 -16.53 -12.50
N LYS A 2 32.17 -16.01 -11.27
CA LYS A 2 31.44 -16.71 -10.20
C LYS A 2 29.95 -16.47 -10.39
N ASP A 3 29.16 -17.54 -10.30
CA ASP A 3 27.70 -17.53 -10.41
C ASP A 3 27.09 -16.40 -9.59
N LYS A 4 26.54 -15.39 -10.27
CA LYS A 4 25.63 -14.44 -9.63
C LYS A 4 24.40 -15.25 -9.21
N PRO A 5 24.02 -15.26 -7.92
CA PRO A 5 22.83 -15.96 -7.50
C PRO A 5 21.63 -15.38 -8.27
N LYS A 6 20.96 -16.20 -9.08
CA LYS A 6 19.78 -15.85 -9.89
C LYS A 6 18.57 -15.36 -9.08
N ASN A 7 18.70 -15.26 -7.75
CA ASN A 7 17.63 -14.85 -6.85
C ASN A 7 18.20 -14.05 -5.67
N MET A 8 17.99 -12.72 -5.69
CA MET A 8 18.43 -11.81 -4.62
C MET A 8 17.87 -12.16 -3.23
N LYS A 9 16.73 -12.86 -3.17
CA LYS A 9 16.17 -13.34 -1.91
C LYS A 9 17.00 -14.49 -1.33
N ALA A 10 17.43 -15.44 -2.17
CA ALA A 10 18.30 -16.54 -1.75
C ALA A 10 19.67 -16.00 -1.27
N MET A 11 20.16 -14.93 -1.89
CA MET A 11 21.35 -14.23 -1.41
C MET A 11 21.13 -13.60 -0.02
N ALA A 12 20.02 -12.91 0.19
CA ALA A 12 19.71 -12.31 1.50
C ALA A 12 19.59 -13.38 2.60
N GLU A 13 18.98 -14.52 2.29
CA GLU A 13 18.90 -15.69 3.17
C GLU A 13 20.29 -16.28 3.48
N ALA A 14 21.12 -16.49 2.46
CA ALA A 14 22.49 -16.99 2.64
C ALA A 14 23.35 -16.04 3.48
N VAL A 15 23.28 -14.74 3.21
CA VAL A 15 23.99 -13.71 3.98
C VAL A 15 23.49 -13.69 5.42
N ALA A 16 22.18 -13.73 5.65
CA ALA A 16 21.61 -13.77 6.99
C ALA A 16 22.14 -14.98 7.78
N ASN A 17 22.16 -16.17 7.18
CA ASN A 17 22.69 -17.39 7.82
C ASN A 17 24.16 -17.24 8.21
N ILE A 18 25.00 -16.73 7.30
CA ILE A 18 26.43 -16.50 7.56
C ILE A 18 26.63 -15.51 8.71
N VAL A 19 25.94 -14.36 8.64
CA VAL A 19 26.09 -13.28 9.61
C VAL A 19 25.61 -13.74 10.98
N VAL A 20 24.45 -14.39 11.07
CA VAL A 20 23.90 -14.90 12.33
C VAL A 20 24.84 -15.93 12.96
N ALA A 21 25.30 -16.92 12.19
CA ALA A 21 26.18 -17.97 12.70
C ALA A 21 27.50 -17.40 13.22
N ARG A 22 28.15 -16.51 12.44
CA ARG A 22 29.42 -15.89 12.85
C ARG A 22 29.26 -14.90 13.99
N THR A 23 28.16 -14.15 14.05
CA THR A 23 27.87 -13.24 15.16
C THR A 23 27.77 -14.01 16.47
N LYS A 24 27.03 -15.12 16.50
CA LYS A 24 26.94 -16.01 17.67
C LYS A 24 28.31 -16.51 18.11
N LYS A 25 29.11 -16.99 17.14
CA LYS A 25 30.47 -17.49 17.40
C LYS A 25 31.35 -16.41 18.03
N ILE A 26 31.55 -15.28 17.34
CA ILE A 26 32.45 -14.19 17.77
C ILE A 26 31.98 -13.58 19.10
N THR A 27 30.66 -13.51 19.34
CA THR A 27 30.13 -12.97 20.60
C THR A 27 30.52 -13.85 21.80
N ASN A 28 30.53 -15.17 21.61
CA ASN A 28 30.85 -16.16 22.64
C ASN A 28 32.36 -16.42 22.79
N GLU A 29 33.19 -15.96 21.85
CA GLU A 29 34.64 -16.09 21.96
C GLU A 29 35.20 -15.19 23.08
N ASP A 30 36.13 -15.73 23.86
CA ASP A 30 36.84 -14.99 24.90
C ASP A 30 38.01 -14.22 24.29
N ILE A 31 37.67 -13.09 23.66
CA ILE A 31 38.61 -12.18 23.02
C ILE A 31 38.40 -10.76 23.52
N HIS A 32 39.48 -9.96 23.47
CA HIS A 32 39.46 -8.56 23.88
C HIS A 32 38.35 -7.78 23.16
N SER A 33 37.65 -6.91 23.89
CA SER A 33 36.44 -6.21 23.43
C SER A 33 36.65 -5.41 22.13
N ASN A 34 37.80 -4.76 21.97
CA ASN A 34 38.16 -4.04 20.73
C ASN A 34 38.31 -4.99 19.53
N LYS A 35 38.95 -6.15 19.73
CA LYS A 35 39.10 -7.17 18.69
C LYS A 35 37.72 -7.71 18.28
N LYS A 36 36.87 -8.00 19.28
CA LYS A 36 35.47 -8.43 19.06
C LYS A 36 34.67 -7.42 18.24
N THR A 37 34.75 -6.13 18.57
CA THR A 37 34.09 -5.07 17.81
C THR A 37 34.58 -5.04 16.36
N ASN A 38 35.90 -5.13 16.15
CA ASN A 38 36.50 -5.07 14.82
C ASN A 38 36.08 -6.27 13.95
N GLU A 39 36.10 -7.48 14.50
CA GLU A 39 35.69 -8.69 13.76
C GLU A 39 34.21 -8.67 13.38
N LEU A 40 33.34 -8.28 14.31
CA LEU A 40 31.92 -8.15 14.04
C LEU A 40 31.62 -7.02 13.03
N MET A 41 32.31 -5.87 13.15
CA MET A 41 32.19 -4.78 12.18
C MET A 41 32.65 -5.23 10.79
N HIS A 42 33.80 -5.90 10.70
CA HIS A 42 34.33 -6.41 9.44
C HIS A 42 33.36 -7.40 8.80
N LEU A 43 32.82 -8.35 9.57
CA LEU A 43 31.79 -9.28 9.11
C LEU A 43 30.60 -8.55 8.50
N GLY A 44 30.06 -7.56 9.22
CA GLY A 44 28.92 -6.77 8.72
C GLY A 44 29.26 -6.01 7.44
N LYS A 45 30.41 -5.32 7.39
CA LYS A 45 30.86 -4.55 6.22
C LYS A 45 31.05 -5.43 5.00
N GLU A 46 31.75 -6.56 5.15
CA GLU A 46 32.02 -7.50 4.07
C GLU A 46 30.71 -7.99 3.44
N GLN A 47 29.77 -8.43 4.28
CA GLN A 47 28.51 -8.99 3.79
C GLN A 47 27.56 -7.90 3.23
N ALA A 48 27.51 -6.72 3.85
CA ALA A 48 26.74 -5.60 3.33
C ALA A 48 27.28 -5.10 1.97
N SER A 49 28.60 -5.08 1.78
CA SER A 49 29.22 -4.75 0.49
C SER A 49 28.82 -5.75 -0.59
N ARG A 50 28.95 -7.05 -0.31
CA ARG A 50 28.55 -8.10 -1.27
C ARG A 50 27.09 -7.94 -1.74
N MET A 51 26.19 -7.64 -0.81
CA MET A 51 24.78 -7.41 -1.13
C MET A 51 24.57 -6.13 -1.94
N ARG A 52 25.29 -5.06 -1.63
CA ARG A 52 25.26 -3.80 -2.37
C ARG A 52 25.72 -4.01 -3.83
N ASP A 53 26.83 -4.72 -4.02
CA ASP A 53 27.39 -5.02 -5.34
C ASP A 53 26.48 -5.90 -6.21
N SER A 54 25.57 -6.64 -5.58
CA SER A 54 24.65 -7.57 -6.25
C SER A 54 23.24 -6.99 -6.44
N ALA A 55 22.91 -5.86 -5.81
CA ALA A 55 21.55 -5.34 -5.82
C ALA A 55 21.18 -4.64 -7.12
N GLU A 56 20.03 -5.03 -7.69
CA GLU A 56 19.47 -4.43 -8.91
C GLU A 56 18.90 -3.02 -8.68
N SER A 57 18.52 -2.71 -7.44
CA SER A 57 18.02 -1.39 -7.07
C SER A 57 18.24 -1.10 -5.58
N LEU A 58 18.25 0.20 -5.22
CA LEU A 58 18.33 0.62 -3.82
C LEU A 58 17.14 0.15 -2.97
N ASN A 59 15.95 0.03 -3.57
CA ASN A 59 14.78 -0.52 -2.87
C ASN A 59 14.94 -2.02 -2.57
N THR A 60 15.45 -2.79 -3.55
CA THR A 60 15.80 -4.20 -3.35
C THR A 60 16.87 -4.34 -2.26
N LEU A 61 17.91 -3.50 -2.31
CA LEU A 61 18.96 -3.49 -1.29
C LEU A 61 18.41 -3.18 0.11
N LYS A 62 17.61 -2.11 0.24
CA LYS A 62 16.96 -1.71 1.49
C LYS A 62 16.12 -2.84 2.09
N ASN A 63 15.31 -3.50 1.26
CA ASN A 63 14.47 -4.62 1.70
C ASN A 63 15.30 -5.81 2.18
N ASN A 64 16.38 -6.14 1.47
CA ASN A 64 17.26 -7.24 1.84
C ASN A 64 18.09 -6.92 3.11
N PHE A 65 18.55 -5.68 3.27
CA PHE A 65 19.18 -5.22 4.51
C PHE A 65 18.23 -5.30 5.70
N ASN A 66 16.98 -4.89 5.54
CA ASN A 66 15.95 -5.03 6.57
C ASN A 66 15.70 -6.50 6.92
N TYR A 67 15.70 -7.40 5.93
CA TYR A 67 15.57 -8.84 6.17
C TYR A 67 16.74 -9.36 7.03
N VAL A 68 17.99 -9.08 6.65
CA VAL A 68 19.17 -9.52 7.42
C VAL A 68 19.16 -8.94 8.84
N ARG A 69 18.80 -7.66 9.00
CA ARG A 69 18.65 -7.01 10.32
C ARG A 69 17.64 -7.72 11.21
N LYS A 70 16.49 -8.14 10.66
CA LYS A 70 15.49 -8.92 11.39
C LYS A 70 16.05 -10.27 11.85
N GLN A 71 16.82 -10.96 11.01
CA GLN A 71 17.45 -12.24 11.37
C GLN A 71 18.52 -12.07 12.47
N ILE A 72 19.29 -10.97 12.44
CA ILE A 72 20.24 -10.65 13.51
C ILE A 72 19.49 -10.36 14.82
N ALA A 73 18.43 -9.56 14.79
CA ALA A 73 17.63 -9.25 15.97
C ALA A 73 16.97 -10.49 16.58
N ALA A 74 16.51 -11.43 15.74
CA ALA A 74 15.92 -12.70 16.17
C ALA A 74 16.90 -13.61 16.92
N THR A 75 18.21 -13.35 16.88
CA THR A 75 19.19 -14.10 17.67
C THR A 75 19.07 -13.84 19.18
N GLY A 76 18.40 -12.76 19.59
CA GLY A 76 18.32 -12.36 21.00
C GLY A 76 19.63 -11.77 21.57
N LEU A 77 20.67 -11.65 20.75
CA LEU A 77 21.96 -11.11 21.19
C LEU A 77 21.92 -9.58 21.26
N TYR A 78 22.51 -9.04 22.32
CA TYR A 78 22.77 -7.62 22.47
C TYR A 78 24.18 -7.26 22.03
N HIS A 79 24.43 -5.98 21.75
CA HIS A 79 25.78 -5.47 21.59
C HIS A 79 26.63 -5.83 22.82
N HIS A 80 27.84 -6.37 22.64
CA HIS A 80 28.67 -6.86 23.75
C HIS A 80 29.06 -5.78 24.76
N LEU A 81 29.16 -4.52 24.32
CA LEU A 81 29.41 -3.35 25.20
C LEU A 81 28.14 -2.74 25.83
N LEU A 82 26.94 -3.24 25.52
CA LEU A 82 25.68 -2.60 25.93
C LEU A 82 25.57 -2.48 27.45
N LYS A 83 25.82 -3.57 28.19
CA LYS A 83 25.71 -3.59 29.66
C LYS A 83 26.60 -2.53 30.32
N ASN A 84 27.81 -2.31 29.80
CA ASN A 84 28.73 -1.31 30.33
C ASN A 84 28.25 0.12 30.05
N LYS A 85 27.65 0.36 28.88
CA LYS A 85 27.05 1.66 28.56
C LYS A 85 25.81 1.94 29.42
N ILE A 86 24.94 0.95 29.59
CA ILE A 86 23.75 1.05 30.46
C ILE A 86 24.15 1.39 31.89
N LYS A 87 25.17 0.73 32.45
CA LYS A 87 25.68 1.06 33.80
C LYS A 87 26.17 2.50 33.95
N LYS A 88 26.70 3.12 32.89
CA LYS A 88 27.12 4.53 32.92
C LYS A 88 25.90 5.46 32.86
N LEU A 89 24.96 5.16 31.98
CA LEU A 89 23.70 5.88 31.82
C LEU A 89 22.85 5.84 33.09
N ASP A 90 22.72 4.69 33.73
CA ASP A 90 21.95 4.54 34.97
C ASP A 90 22.52 5.37 36.12
N LYS A 91 23.83 5.64 36.13
CA LYS A 91 24.45 6.55 37.11
C LYS A 91 24.09 8.02 36.87
N GLN A 92 23.86 8.40 35.61
CA GLN A 92 23.46 9.75 35.22
C GLN A 92 21.95 9.95 35.41
N ILE A 93 21.16 8.91 35.15
CA ILE A 93 19.69 8.93 35.23
C ILE A 93 19.26 8.75 36.69
N LYS A 94 18.90 9.84 37.37
CA LYS A 94 18.21 9.81 38.67
C LYS A 94 16.71 9.54 38.48
N SER A 95 16.34 8.38 37.95
CA SER A 95 14.94 7.96 37.76
C SER A 95 14.62 6.70 38.55
N THR A 96 13.36 6.57 38.97
CA THR A 96 12.83 5.36 39.62
C THR A 96 12.80 4.14 38.70
N VAL A 97 12.75 4.35 37.38
CA VAL A 97 12.85 3.28 36.38
C VAL A 97 14.16 3.46 35.62
N THR A 98 15.14 2.62 35.91
CA THR A 98 16.47 2.67 35.28
C THR A 98 16.46 1.97 33.91
N ILE A 99 17.46 2.23 33.08
CA ILE A 99 17.65 1.55 31.81
C ILE A 99 17.93 0.05 32.04
N SER A 100 18.63 -0.30 33.12
CA SER A 100 18.77 -1.69 33.56
C SER A 100 17.43 -2.38 33.84
N ASP A 101 16.47 -1.68 34.47
CA ASP A 101 15.14 -2.24 34.73
C ASP A 101 14.35 -2.44 33.44
N ILE A 102 14.45 -1.49 32.50
CA ILE A 102 13.87 -1.64 31.16
C ILE A 102 14.45 -2.88 30.48
N LEU A 103 15.77 -3.08 30.53
CA LEU A 103 16.43 -4.25 29.94
C LEU A 103 15.93 -5.55 30.55
N ARG A 104 15.84 -5.64 31.88
CA ARG A 104 15.37 -6.84 32.59
C ARG A 104 13.91 -7.19 32.25
N LYS A 105 13.05 -6.18 32.11
CA LYS A 105 11.63 -6.33 31.77
C LYS A 105 11.38 -6.47 30.27
N SER A 106 12.42 -6.45 29.44
CA SER A 106 12.27 -6.55 27.99
C SER A 106 12.20 -8.00 27.55
N ILE A 107 11.16 -8.35 26.79
CA ILE A 107 10.94 -9.74 26.37
C ILE A 107 11.80 -10.13 25.17
N SER A 108 12.36 -9.16 24.41
CA SER A 108 13.47 -9.40 23.47
C SER A 108 14.15 -8.09 23.05
N VAL A 109 15.18 -8.18 22.19
CA VAL A 109 16.02 -7.06 21.77
C VAL A 109 15.23 -5.90 21.12
N ASP A 110 14.25 -6.16 20.23
CA ASP A 110 13.49 -5.03 19.65
C ASP A 110 12.50 -4.39 20.64
N ASP A 111 12.02 -5.12 21.66
CA ASP A 111 11.18 -4.54 22.72
C ASP A 111 12.02 -3.61 23.59
N PHE A 112 13.24 -4.04 23.93
CA PHE A 112 14.20 -3.17 24.57
C PHE A 112 14.46 -1.93 23.71
N ALA A 113 14.74 -2.08 22.41
CA ALA A 113 14.94 -0.95 21.52
C ALA A 113 13.72 -0.01 21.42
N LYS A 114 12.50 -0.54 21.37
CA LYS A 114 11.25 0.23 21.37
C LYS A 114 11.11 1.03 22.66
N LYS A 115 11.31 0.39 23.83
CA LYS A 115 11.24 1.04 25.15
C LYS A 115 12.34 2.10 25.32
N ILE A 116 13.54 1.88 24.79
CA ILE A 116 14.60 2.91 24.78
C ILE A 116 14.21 4.11 23.92
N LYS A 117 13.60 3.89 22.75
CA LYS A 117 13.09 4.98 21.90
C LYS A 117 11.98 5.77 22.60
N GLN A 118 11.05 5.09 23.26
CA GLN A 118 10.01 5.75 24.08
C GLN A 118 10.64 6.59 25.18
N LYS A 119 11.59 6.01 25.93
CA LYS A 119 12.31 6.72 26.99
C LYS A 119 13.05 7.95 26.48
N ARG A 120 13.74 7.84 25.34
CA ARG A 120 14.38 8.98 24.68
C ARG A 120 13.37 10.09 24.38
N ASN A 121 12.21 9.75 23.82
CA ASN A 121 11.18 10.74 23.49
C ASN A 121 10.63 11.40 24.76
N GLU A 122 10.42 10.66 25.85
CA GLU A 122 10.06 11.25 27.16
C GLU A 122 11.08 12.29 27.61
N TYR A 123 12.38 12.01 27.43
CA TYR A 123 13.45 12.94 27.79
C TYR A 123 13.49 14.17 26.88
N LEU A 124 13.20 14.03 25.58
CA LEU A 124 13.05 15.17 24.68
C LEU A 124 11.87 16.06 25.09
N THR A 125 10.70 15.46 25.36
CA THR A 125 9.53 16.22 25.85
C THR A 125 9.85 16.96 27.15
N LYS A 126 10.51 16.30 28.11
CA LYS A 126 10.94 16.96 29.36
C LYS A 126 11.96 18.07 29.13
N SER A 127 12.85 17.91 28.16
CA SER A 127 13.80 18.95 27.75
C SER A 127 13.06 20.18 27.25
N ASP A 128 12.09 19.99 26.35
CA ASP A 128 11.29 21.07 25.78
C ASP A 128 10.45 21.78 26.85
N GLU A 129 9.80 21.03 27.74
CA GLU A 129 9.05 21.59 28.88
C GLU A 129 9.93 22.44 29.79
N LYS A 130 11.13 21.97 30.13
CA LYS A 130 12.08 22.72 30.98
C LYS A 130 12.64 23.95 30.29
N TYR A 131 12.86 23.87 28.98
CA TYR A 131 13.30 25.01 28.20
C TYR A 131 12.22 26.10 28.19
N GLN A 132 10.97 25.73 27.95
CA GLN A 132 9.82 26.64 27.98
C GLN A 132 9.59 27.26 29.37
N SER A 133 9.87 26.50 30.45
CA SER A 133 9.78 27.00 31.82
C SER A 133 10.99 27.81 32.28
N GLY A 134 11.91 28.18 31.38
CA GLY A 134 13.11 28.98 31.69
C GLY A 134 14.26 28.23 32.39
N SER A 135 14.15 26.91 32.58
CA SER A 135 15.16 26.08 33.25
C SER A 135 16.15 25.48 32.24
N VAL A 136 16.97 26.34 31.62
CA VAL A 136 17.87 25.98 30.50
C VAL A 136 18.88 24.87 30.87
N GLU A 137 19.42 24.89 32.09
CA GLU A 137 20.40 23.89 32.52
C GLU A 137 19.78 22.48 32.63
N ASP A 138 18.55 22.39 33.13
CA ASP A 138 17.84 21.12 33.25
C ASP A 138 17.33 20.62 31.89
N ALA A 139 16.91 21.54 31.01
CA ALA A 139 16.61 21.21 29.62
C ALA A 139 17.82 20.55 28.95
N LYS A 140 19.00 21.16 29.09
CA LYS A 140 20.25 20.60 28.55
C LYS A 140 20.56 19.21 29.11
N LYS A 141 20.43 19.00 30.43
CA LYS A 141 20.64 17.67 31.05
C LYS A 141 19.72 16.61 30.44
N PHE A 142 18.45 16.92 30.22
CA PHE A 142 17.51 15.98 29.61
C PHE A 142 17.82 15.74 28.12
N SER A 143 18.19 16.78 27.37
CA SER A 143 18.66 16.66 25.99
C SER A 143 19.91 15.77 25.88
N ASP A 144 20.90 15.96 26.75
CA ASP A 144 22.14 15.17 26.76
C ASP A 144 21.85 13.67 27.03
N ILE A 145 20.93 13.37 27.96
CA ILE A 145 20.47 12.00 28.20
C ILE A 145 19.74 11.44 26.98
N ALA A 146 18.86 12.20 26.34
CA ALA A 146 18.16 11.79 25.13
C ALA A 146 19.13 11.47 23.98
N ASP A 147 20.20 12.25 23.86
CA ASP A 147 21.27 12.05 22.90
C ASP A 147 22.09 10.79 23.19
N GLU A 148 22.46 10.54 24.45
CA GLU A 148 23.16 9.32 24.82
C GLU A 148 22.29 8.07 24.58
N LEU A 149 20.98 8.14 24.91
CA LEU A 149 20.02 7.08 24.60
C LEU A 149 19.90 6.84 23.08
N GLY A 150 19.91 7.90 22.28
CA GLY A 150 19.89 7.82 20.81
C GLY A 150 21.16 7.18 20.23
N LYS A 151 22.31 7.34 20.89
CA LYS A 151 23.61 6.76 20.50
C LYS A 151 23.84 5.34 21.05
N LEU A 152 22.88 4.79 21.80
CA LEU A 152 23.03 3.47 22.40
C LEU A 152 23.00 2.37 21.33
N ARG A 153 24.11 1.65 21.21
CA ARG A 153 24.18 0.47 20.32
C ARG A 153 23.57 -0.73 21.02
N ILE A 154 22.33 -1.04 20.68
CA ILE A 154 21.52 -2.11 21.27
C ILE A 154 21.78 -3.45 20.56
N TYR A 155 21.77 -3.45 19.23
CA TYR A 155 21.92 -4.66 18.42
C TYR A 155 23.39 -5.06 18.28
N PRO A 156 23.71 -6.31 17.93
CA PRO A 156 25.08 -6.73 17.61
C PRO A 156 25.69 -5.86 16.51
N GLU A 157 26.99 -5.60 16.59
CA GLU A 157 27.70 -4.69 15.68
C GLU A 157 27.41 -4.89 14.16
N PRO A 158 27.26 -6.13 13.62
CA PRO A 158 26.99 -6.31 12.19
C PRO A 158 25.65 -5.69 11.76
N TYR A 159 24.65 -5.60 12.66
CA TYR A 159 23.34 -5.02 12.39
C TYR A 159 23.43 -3.61 11.81
N TYR A 160 24.38 -2.80 12.31
CA TYR A 160 24.57 -1.42 11.90
C TYR A 160 25.25 -1.25 10.55
N GLN A 161 25.82 -2.32 9.99
CA GLN A 161 26.47 -2.28 8.68
C GLN A 161 25.46 -2.52 7.53
N PHE A 162 24.30 -3.12 7.85
CA PHE A 162 23.18 -3.31 6.92
C PHE A 162 22.28 -2.07 6.89
N SER A 163 22.87 -0.94 6.51
CA SER A 163 22.17 0.32 6.27
C SER A 163 22.60 0.91 4.94
N LEU A 164 21.68 1.64 4.32
CA LEU A 164 22.00 2.51 3.21
C LEU A 164 22.92 3.64 3.71
N THR A 165 23.81 4.13 2.85
CA THR A 165 24.58 5.36 3.10
C THR A 165 23.65 6.58 3.12
N SER A 166 24.12 7.71 3.63
CA SER A 166 23.33 8.96 3.62
C SER A 166 22.91 9.35 2.20
N SER A 167 23.80 9.21 1.21
CA SER A 167 23.49 9.48 -0.19
C SER A 167 22.48 8.49 -0.79
N GLU A 168 22.60 7.19 -0.47
CA GLU A 168 21.63 6.18 -0.90
C GLU A 168 20.24 6.42 -0.28
N LEU A 169 20.20 6.84 1.00
CA LEU A 169 18.95 7.20 1.68
C LEU A 169 18.32 8.43 1.05
N GLU A 170 19.11 9.46 0.74
CA GLU A 170 18.63 10.66 0.07
C GLU A 170 18.01 10.34 -1.30
N ILE A 171 18.67 9.51 -2.13
CA ILE A 171 18.11 9.07 -3.42
C ILE A 171 16.78 8.32 -3.24
N VAL A 172 16.70 7.42 -2.26
CA VAL A 172 15.47 6.67 -1.99
C VAL A 172 14.35 7.59 -1.49
N ASN A 173 14.68 8.56 -0.65
CA ASN A 173 13.72 9.51 -0.12
C ASN A 173 13.23 10.48 -1.21
N ASN A 174 14.14 11.05 -2.02
CA ASN A 174 13.80 11.96 -3.12
C ASN A 174 12.88 11.26 -4.14
N ARG A 175 13.18 10.02 -4.54
CA ARG A 175 12.27 9.24 -5.40
C ARG A 175 10.90 9.02 -4.78
N SER A 176 10.86 8.80 -3.46
CA SER A 176 9.59 8.63 -2.75
C SER A 176 8.79 9.93 -2.72
N GLU A 177 9.43 11.08 -2.56
CA GLU A 177 8.79 12.40 -2.62
C GLU A 177 8.33 12.74 -4.04
N GLU A 178 9.16 12.53 -5.06
CA GLU A 178 8.76 12.67 -6.48
C GLU A 178 7.53 11.82 -6.80
N THR A 179 7.50 10.56 -6.34
CA THR A 179 6.33 9.69 -6.54
C THR A 179 5.08 10.24 -5.85
N LYS A 180 5.21 10.88 -4.68
CA LYS A 180 4.08 11.53 -4.00
C LYS A 180 3.60 12.75 -4.78
N ILE A 181 4.52 13.57 -5.29
CA ILE A 181 4.22 14.76 -6.08
C ILE A 181 3.50 14.37 -7.37
N ASN A 182 4.04 13.42 -8.14
CA ASN A 182 3.42 12.96 -9.38
C ASN A 182 2.02 12.41 -9.14
N LYS A 183 1.79 11.68 -8.03
CA LYS A 183 0.44 11.21 -7.64
C LYS A 183 -0.55 12.34 -7.33
N MET A 184 -0.08 13.51 -6.92
CA MET A 184 -0.94 14.68 -6.68
C MET A 184 -1.22 15.47 -7.96
N GLU A 185 -0.33 15.39 -8.95
CA GLU A 185 -0.47 16.02 -10.26
C GLU A 185 -1.34 15.17 -11.21
N ASP A 186 -1.12 13.86 -11.25
CA ASP A 186 -1.88 12.88 -12.05
C ASP A 186 -3.19 12.48 -11.37
N LYS A 187 -4.07 13.46 -11.15
CA LYS A 187 -5.36 13.22 -10.49
C LYS A 187 -6.27 12.34 -11.33
N VAL A 188 -6.93 11.40 -10.67
CA VAL A 188 -7.85 10.45 -11.31
C VAL A 188 -9.26 10.70 -10.84
N SER A 189 -10.11 11.18 -11.74
CA SER A 189 -11.54 11.40 -11.48
C SER A 189 -12.29 10.07 -11.45
N ILE A 190 -13.15 9.90 -10.44
CA ILE A 190 -14.03 8.74 -10.27
C ILE A 190 -15.45 9.22 -9.95
N GLY A 191 -16.45 8.59 -10.57
CA GLY A 191 -17.87 8.88 -10.34
C GLY A 191 -18.38 8.17 -9.10
N VAL A 192 -19.11 8.89 -8.27
CA VAL A 192 -19.59 8.36 -6.99
C VAL A 192 -20.52 7.17 -7.16
N ASN A 193 -21.51 7.21 -8.07
CA ASN A 193 -22.45 6.10 -8.26
C ASN A 193 -21.78 4.95 -9.01
N ALA A 194 -20.98 5.22 -10.05
CA ALA A 194 -20.21 4.20 -10.75
C ALA A 194 -19.30 3.41 -9.81
N TYR A 195 -18.69 4.09 -8.83
CA TYR A 195 -17.89 3.45 -7.79
C TYR A 195 -18.72 2.51 -6.90
N ILE A 196 -19.84 3.01 -6.36
CA ILE A 196 -20.71 2.23 -5.46
C ILE A 196 -21.31 1.02 -6.20
N GLU A 197 -21.79 1.19 -7.43
CA GLU A 197 -22.35 0.11 -8.24
C GLU A 197 -21.31 -0.94 -8.61
N LEU A 198 -20.08 -0.53 -8.95
CA LEU A 198 -18.99 -1.47 -9.17
C LEU A 198 -18.69 -2.26 -7.88
N ALA A 199 -18.62 -1.59 -6.73
CA ALA A 199 -18.33 -2.24 -5.47
C ALA A 199 -19.43 -3.26 -5.08
N LYS A 200 -20.71 -2.89 -5.23
CA LYS A 200 -21.87 -3.78 -5.05
C LYS A 200 -21.83 -4.99 -5.98
N ARG A 201 -21.52 -4.78 -7.26
CA ARG A 201 -21.35 -5.89 -8.22
C ARG A 201 -20.23 -6.84 -7.80
N LEU A 202 -19.12 -6.29 -7.32
CA LEU A 202 -17.95 -7.10 -6.93
C LEU A 202 -18.19 -7.90 -5.65
N ILE A 203 -18.87 -7.36 -4.63
CA ILE A 203 -19.18 -8.14 -3.41
C ILE A 203 -20.14 -9.32 -3.67
N ARG A 204 -20.99 -9.18 -4.69
CA ARG A 204 -21.92 -10.22 -5.15
C ARG A 204 -21.26 -11.31 -6.00
N ASP A 205 -20.02 -11.11 -6.42
CA ASP A 205 -19.29 -12.07 -7.25
C ASP A 205 -18.94 -13.34 -6.44
N ASP A 206 -19.03 -14.51 -7.08
CA ASP A 206 -18.68 -15.79 -6.45
C ASP A 206 -17.18 -15.99 -6.29
N TYR A 207 -16.36 -15.27 -7.08
CA TYR A 207 -14.92 -15.38 -6.99
C TYR A 207 -14.37 -14.53 -5.84
N TYR A 208 -13.85 -15.21 -4.81
CA TYR A 208 -13.35 -14.60 -3.57
C TYR A 208 -12.39 -13.42 -3.77
N ILE A 209 -11.54 -13.42 -4.81
CA ILE A 209 -10.65 -12.27 -5.09
C ILE A 209 -11.41 -11.01 -5.51
N ARG A 210 -12.46 -11.16 -6.34
CA ARG A 210 -13.31 -10.02 -6.76
C ARG A 210 -14.21 -9.57 -5.62
N ARG A 211 -14.78 -10.53 -4.86
CA ARG A 211 -15.51 -10.23 -3.62
C ARG A 211 -14.66 -9.45 -2.61
N GLY A 212 -13.43 -9.91 -2.37
CA GLY A 212 -12.47 -9.22 -1.50
C GLY A 212 -12.09 -7.82 -1.99
N LEU A 213 -12.03 -7.59 -3.31
CA LEU A 213 -11.84 -6.25 -3.87
C LEU A 213 -13.06 -5.35 -3.61
N GLY A 214 -14.28 -5.86 -3.84
CA GLY A 214 -15.52 -5.13 -3.54
C GLY A 214 -15.62 -4.75 -2.06
N LEU A 215 -15.31 -5.69 -1.15
CA LEU A 215 -15.28 -5.44 0.30
C LEU A 215 -14.23 -4.38 0.67
N ALA A 216 -13.07 -4.39 0.01
CA ALA A 216 -12.04 -3.37 0.22
C ALA A 216 -12.45 -1.99 -0.32
N MET A 217 -13.22 -1.94 -1.42
CA MET A 217 -13.78 -0.69 -1.95
C MET A 217 -14.82 -0.09 -1.00
N ILE A 218 -15.72 -0.91 -0.45
CA ILE A 218 -16.74 -0.42 0.49
C ILE A 218 -16.09 0.03 1.80
N SER A 219 -15.24 -0.81 2.39
CA SER A 219 -14.73 -0.56 3.76
C SER A 219 -13.46 0.28 3.83
N GLY A 220 -12.78 0.48 2.70
CA GLY A 220 -11.46 1.10 2.63
C GLY A 220 -10.37 0.32 3.38
N ARG A 221 -10.60 -0.95 3.76
CA ARG A 221 -9.60 -1.76 4.47
C ARG A 221 -8.53 -2.30 3.53
N ARG A 222 -7.33 -2.55 4.06
CA ARG A 222 -6.20 -3.12 3.31
C ARG A 222 -6.50 -4.56 2.93
N MET A 223 -5.88 -5.06 1.86
CA MET A 223 -6.00 -6.46 1.43
C MET A 223 -5.83 -7.45 2.58
N SER A 224 -4.74 -7.35 3.35
CA SER A 224 -4.51 -8.29 4.45
C SER A 224 -5.49 -8.11 5.63
N GLU A 225 -6.09 -6.93 5.77
CA GLU A 225 -7.17 -6.71 6.76
C GLU A 225 -8.43 -7.46 6.29
N VAL A 226 -8.91 -7.16 5.07
CA VAL A 226 -10.11 -7.78 4.49
C VAL A 226 -10.02 -9.30 4.50
N PHE A 227 -8.90 -9.87 4.04
CA PHE A 227 -8.73 -11.32 3.89
C PHE A 227 -8.43 -12.04 5.21
N VAL A 228 -7.96 -11.34 6.25
CA VAL A 228 -7.48 -12.01 7.47
C VAL A 228 -8.00 -11.34 8.73
N SER A 229 -7.56 -10.12 9.05
CA SER A 229 -7.71 -9.59 10.41
C SER A 229 -8.98 -8.78 10.68
N ALA A 230 -9.63 -8.23 9.65
CA ALA A 230 -10.78 -7.34 9.82
C ALA A 230 -11.93 -8.05 10.54
N LYS A 231 -12.46 -7.38 11.57
CA LYS A 231 -13.72 -7.73 12.21
C LYS A 231 -14.64 -6.53 12.08
N PHE A 232 -15.89 -6.78 11.72
CA PHE A 232 -16.91 -5.76 11.58
C PHE A 232 -18.09 -6.11 12.49
N GLN A 233 -18.63 -5.11 13.16
CA GLN A 233 -19.84 -5.23 13.95
C GLN A 233 -20.77 -4.07 13.58
N PRO A 234 -22.03 -4.34 13.16
CA PRO A 234 -23.01 -3.29 12.91
C PRO A 234 -23.14 -2.35 14.09
N LEU A 235 -23.19 -1.05 13.82
CA LEU A 235 -23.49 -0.03 14.81
C LEU A 235 -24.87 0.58 14.53
N ASP A 236 -25.11 0.98 13.29
CA ASP A 236 -26.39 1.47 12.78
C ASP A 236 -26.52 1.17 11.27
N GLU A 237 -27.51 1.78 10.60
CA GLU A 237 -27.80 1.55 9.16
C GLU A 237 -26.65 1.96 8.23
N ASP A 238 -25.82 2.93 8.65
CA ASP A 238 -24.82 3.58 7.81
C ASP A 238 -23.39 3.43 8.36
N SER A 239 -23.20 2.72 9.47
CA SER A 239 -21.89 2.58 10.12
C SER A 239 -21.69 1.25 10.84
N TYR A 240 -20.41 0.88 10.96
CA TYR A 240 -19.98 -0.29 11.70
C TYR A 240 -18.76 0.03 12.56
N LEU A 241 -18.55 -0.77 13.59
CA LEU A 241 -17.29 -0.85 14.33
C LEU A 241 -16.33 -1.77 13.59
N PHE A 242 -15.12 -1.28 13.35
CA PHE A 242 -14.01 -2.02 12.75
C PHE A 242 -12.88 -2.23 13.75
N SER A 243 -12.44 -3.48 13.90
CA SER A 243 -11.17 -3.82 14.54
C SER A 243 -10.35 -4.74 13.64
N GLY A 244 -9.09 -4.99 14.02
CA GLY A 244 -8.14 -5.77 13.22
C GLY A 244 -7.27 -4.92 12.29
N ALA A 245 -7.06 -3.65 12.61
CA ALA A 245 -6.17 -2.77 11.86
C ALA A 245 -4.71 -3.28 11.89
N ILE A 246 -4.04 -3.28 10.74
CA ILE A 246 -2.62 -3.67 10.66
C ILE A 246 -1.70 -2.46 10.59
N LYS A 247 -0.41 -2.65 10.89
CA LYS A 247 0.64 -1.60 10.88
C LYS A 247 0.47 -0.46 11.89
N LYS A 248 -0.39 -0.61 12.91
CA LYS A 248 -0.21 0.15 14.15
C LYS A 248 1.05 -0.34 14.87
N ASP A 249 1.58 0.45 15.79
CA ASP A 249 2.62 0.02 16.73
C ASP A 249 2.05 -1.08 17.65
N LEU A 250 1.84 -2.27 17.10
CA LEU A 250 1.26 -3.41 17.81
C LEU A 250 2.10 -3.73 19.04
N GLU A 251 1.42 -4.10 20.12
CA GLU A 251 2.08 -4.80 21.22
C GLU A 251 2.59 -6.15 20.73
N ARG A 252 3.66 -6.65 21.34
CA ARG A 252 4.29 -7.88 20.86
C ARG A 252 3.38 -9.07 21.09
N GLY A 253 3.08 -9.79 20.02
CA GLY A 253 2.18 -10.94 20.02
C GLY A 253 0.83 -10.65 19.36
N SER A 254 0.44 -9.38 19.24
CA SER A 254 -0.78 -9.03 18.53
C SER A 254 -0.57 -9.11 17.02
N PHE A 255 -1.39 -9.92 16.37
CA PHE A 255 -1.39 -10.11 14.93
C PHE A 255 -2.04 -8.93 14.20
N ALA A 256 -2.99 -8.27 14.86
CA ALA A 256 -3.65 -7.05 14.44
C ALA A 256 -4.12 -6.27 15.68
N ASP A 257 -4.49 -5.00 15.52
CA ASP A 257 -5.01 -4.19 16.61
C ASP A 257 -6.44 -4.59 16.95
N GLU A 258 -6.77 -4.62 18.23
CA GLU A 258 -8.12 -4.93 18.73
C GLU A 258 -8.91 -3.66 19.08
N GLU A 259 -8.29 -2.48 19.03
CA GLU A 259 -9.00 -1.21 19.16
C GLU A 259 -10.11 -1.09 18.11
N GLU A 260 -11.32 -0.78 18.57
CA GLU A 260 -12.48 -0.58 17.72
C GLU A 260 -12.55 0.86 17.20
N HIS A 261 -12.91 0.98 15.93
CA HIS A 261 -13.06 2.25 15.24
C HIS A 261 -14.40 2.29 14.55
N GLU A 262 -15.20 3.32 14.85
CA GLU A 262 -16.40 3.64 14.10
C GLU A 262 -16.03 4.12 12.69
N ILE A 263 -16.62 3.48 11.67
CA ILE A 263 -16.37 3.79 10.27
C ILE A 263 -17.72 3.81 9.52
N PRO A 264 -17.97 4.83 8.69
CA PRO A 264 -19.14 4.85 7.82
C PRO A 264 -19.04 3.76 6.75
N CYS A 265 -20.16 3.09 6.48
CA CYS A 265 -20.31 2.15 5.39
C CYS A 265 -20.79 2.88 4.12
N LEU A 266 -20.28 2.49 2.95
CA LEU A 266 -20.67 3.10 1.66
C LEU A 266 -21.95 2.51 1.07
N ILE A 267 -22.48 1.46 1.70
CA ILE A 267 -23.72 0.78 1.33
C ILE A 267 -24.45 0.40 2.62
N ASP A 268 -25.68 -0.11 2.47
CA ASP A 268 -26.43 -0.71 3.57
C ASP A 268 -25.58 -1.70 4.38
N VAL A 269 -25.55 -1.51 5.71
CA VAL A 269 -24.68 -2.29 6.61
C VAL A 269 -25.06 -3.78 6.62
N ASP A 270 -26.34 -4.11 6.55
CA ASP A 270 -26.79 -5.50 6.52
C ASP A 270 -26.36 -6.21 5.23
N GLU A 271 -26.47 -5.54 4.07
CA GLU A 271 -25.94 -6.02 2.79
C GLU A 271 -24.43 -6.27 2.88
N PHE A 272 -23.67 -5.30 3.42
CA PHE A 272 -22.23 -5.43 3.59
C PHE A 272 -21.86 -6.63 4.48
N MET A 273 -22.52 -6.75 5.64
CA MET A 273 -22.24 -7.82 6.60
C MET A 273 -22.58 -9.20 6.04
N TYR A 274 -23.67 -9.33 5.29
CA TYR A 274 -24.03 -10.58 4.63
C TYR A 274 -22.90 -11.06 3.70
N TYR A 275 -22.43 -10.20 2.78
CA TYR A 275 -21.37 -10.58 1.84
C TYR A 275 -20.00 -10.71 2.49
N PHE A 276 -19.74 -9.95 3.56
CA PHE A 276 -18.51 -10.11 4.35
C PHE A 276 -18.49 -11.48 5.05
N ASN A 277 -19.59 -11.91 5.68
CA ASN A 277 -19.66 -13.21 6.33
C ASN A 277 -19.53 -14.34 5.31
N LEU A 278 -20.26 -14.26 4.19
CA LEU A 278 -20.13 -15.21 3.08
C LEU A 278 -18.70 -15.28 2.53
N PHE A 279 -17.99 -14.16 2.47
CA PHE A 279 -16.58 -14.11 2.09
C PHE A 279 -15.67 -14.79 3.13
N ARG A 280 -15.96 -14.64 4.42
CA ARG A 280 -15.18 -15.26 5.51
C ARG A 280 -15.40 -16.76 5.65
N GLU A 281 -16.52 -17.27 5.14
CA GLU A 281 -16.83 -18.70 5.06
C GLU A 281 -16.20 -19.41 3.85
N ASP A 282 -15.65 -18.67 2.89
CA ASP A 282 -14.99 -19.25 1.72
C ASP A 282 -13.72 -20.04 2.13
N GLU A 283 -13.63 -21.30 1.71
CA GLU A 283 -12.53 -22.21 2.05
C GLU A 283 -11.15 -21.63 1.71
N LYS A 284 -11.01 -20.90 0.59
CA LYS A 284 -9.73 -20.29 0.21
C LYS A 284 -9.37 -19.13 1.11
N VAL A 285 -10.35 -18.39 1.60
CA VAL A 285 -10.13 -17.28 2.54
C VAL A 285 -9.73 -17.83 3.90
N ILE A 286 -10.38 -18.88 4.38
CA ILE A 286 -10.04 -19.58 5.63
C ILE A 286 -8.61 -20.13 5.55
N GLU A 287 -8.26 -20.87 4.48
CA GLU A 287 -6.92 -21.45 4.28
C GLU A 287 -5.83 -20.37 4.31
N LEU A 288 -6.09 -19.21 3.70
CA LEU A 288 -5.17 -18.07 3.70
C LEU A 288 -5.01 -17.46 5.09
N ALA A 289 -6.11 -17.29 5.82
CA ALA A 289 -6.11 -16.74 7.17
C ALA A 289 -5.35 -17.65 8.13
N ASP A 290 -5.53 -18.96 8.03
CA ASP A 290 -4.86 -19.93 8.90
C ASP A 290 -3.35 -19.98 8.67
N LYS A 291 -2.88 -20.01 7.41
CA LYS A 291 -1.44 -19.86 7.10
C LYS A 291 -0.83 -18.58 7.69
N CYS A 292 -1.61 -17.50 7.70
CA CYS A 292 -1.21 -16.23 8.27
C CYS A 292 -1.09 -16.31 9.80
N ARG A 293 -2.06 -16.94 10.48
CA ARG A 293 -2.03 -17.19 11.93
C ARG A 293 -0.87 -18.09 12.32
N GLU A 294 -0.68 -19.21 11.62
CA GLU A 294 0.42 -20.16 11.84
C GLU A 294 1.80 -19.51 11.71
N SER A 295 1.97 -18.65 10.68
CA SER A 295 3.24 -17.97 10.44
C SER A 295 3.45 -16.71 11.27
N GLY A 296 2.42 -16.24 12.01
CA GLY A 296 2.43 -14.95 12.70
C GLY A 296 2.70 -13.77 11.76
N SER A 297 2.36 -13.89 10.48
CA SER A 297 2.72 -12.92 9.43
C SER A 297 1.64 -12.82 8.35
N PHE A 298 1.45 -11.62 7.77
CA PHE A 298 0.63 -11.42 6.56
C PHE A 298 1.35 -11.77 5.25
N THR A 299 2.61 -12.22 5.33
CA THR A 299 3.40 -12.60 4.15
C THR A 299 2.75 -13.71 3.31
N PRO A 300 2.15 -14.78 3.88
CA PRO A 300 1.48 -15.82 3.11
C PRO A 300 0.39 -15.29 2.20
N VAL A 301 -0.49 -14.41 2.69
CA VAL A 301 -1.52 -13.75 1.88
C VAL A 301 -0.90 -12.94 0.75
N ASN A 302 0.05 -12.06 1.06
CA ASN A 302 0.66 -11.20 0.04
C ASN A 302 1.36 -12.00 -1.07
N ARG A 303 1.97 -13.16 -0.74
CA ARG A 303 2.60 -14.05 -1.72
C ARG A 303 1.59 -14.86 -2.51
N SER A 304 0.55 -15.38 -1.86
CA SER A 304 -0.36 -16.34 -2.47
C SER A 304 -1.34 -15.67 -3.43
N ILE A 305 -1.82 -14.46 -3.09
CA ILE A 305 -2.86 -13.78 -3.89
C ILE A 305 -2.41 -12.47 -4.52
N GLY A 306 -1.18 -12.00 -4.29
CA GLY A 306 -0.74 -10.69 -4.77
C GLY A 306 -0.83 -10.50 -6.29
N PHE A 307 -0.55 -11.54 -7.08
CA PHE A 307 -0.74 -11.50 -8.54
C PHE A 307 -2.22 -11.46 -8.92
N LEU A 308 -3.04 -12.31 -8.29
CA LEU A 308 -4.47 -12.41 -8.58
C LEU A 308 -5.21 -11.11 -8.24
N THR A 309 -4.90 -10.49 -7.10
CA THR A 309 -5.51 -9.23 -6.68
C THR A 309 -5.09 -8.07 -7.59
N ARG A 310 -3.82 -8.02 -8.03
CA ARG A 310 -3.38 -7.06 -9.05
C ARG A 310 -4.17 -7.22 -10.35
N TYR A 311 -4.20 -8.44 -10.90
CA TYR A 311 -4.88 -8.72 -12.16
C TYR A 311 -6.37 -8.37 -12.12
N ASN A 312 -7.07 -8.71 -11.03
CA ASN A 312 -8.49 -8.41 -10.90
C ASN A 312 -8.75 -6.91 -10.65
N ALA A 313 -7.85 -6.20 -9.97
CA ALA A 313 -7.92 -4.76 -9.85
C ALA A 313 -7.78 -4.06 -11.21
N GLN A 314 -6.78 -4.46 -12.02
CA GLN A 314 -6.59 -3.94 -13.38
C GLN A 314 -7.84 -4.12 -14.25
N LYS A 315 -8.45 -5.31 -14.19
CA LYS A 315 -9.66 -5.59 -14.98
C LYS A 315 -10.92 -4.87 -14.50
N SER A 316 -11.08 -4.72 -13.19
CA SER A 316 -12.33 -4.23 -12.61
C SER A 316 -12.35 -2.71 -12.49
N LEU A 317 -11.23 -2.12 -12.04
CA LEU A 317 -11.17 -0.69 -11.70
C LEU A 317 -11.04 0.21 -12.92
N GLN A 318 -10.52 -0.29 -14.05
CA GLN A 318 -10.51 0.46 -15.32
C GLN A 318 -11.91 0.90 -15.78
N ALA A 319 -12.98 0.24 -15.29
CA ALA A 319 -14.35 0.65 -15.58
C ALA A 319 -14.74 1.99 -14.94
N LEU A 320 -13.97 2.47 -13.95
CA LEU A 320 -14.21 3.74 -13.25
C LEU A 320 -13.61 4.94 -13.98
N ASN A 321 -12.55 4.71 -14.75
CA ASN A 321 -11.88 5.75 -15.53
C ASN A 321 -11.10 5.07 -16.68
N GLY A 322 -11.57 5.29 -17.91
CA GLY A 322 -11.00 4.68 -19.10
C GLY A 322 -9.74 5.37 -19.65
N ASP A 323 -9.41 6.56 -19.15
CA ASP A 323 -8.23 7.32 -19.60
C ASP A 323 -6.97 6.89 -18.84
N ARG A 324 -7.15 6.39 -17.61
CA ARG A 324 -6.07 5.79 -16.83
C ARG A 324 -5.68 4.43 -17.41
N ASP A 325 -4.39 4.29 -17.72
CA ASP A 325 -3.82 3.03 -18.21
C ASP A 325 -4.24 1.83 -17.34
N ALA A 326 -4.73 0.78 -18.00
CA ALA A 326 -5.27 -0.41 -17.34
C ALA A 326 -4.25 -1.09 -16.43
N GLU A 327 -2.96 -1.06 -16.77
CA GLU A 327 -1.91 -1.71 -15.98
C GLU A 327 -1.56 -0.96 -14.70
N SER A 328 -1.91 0.32 -14.61
CA SER A 328 -1.60 1.20 -13.48
C SER A 328 -2.47 0.97 -12.24
N TRP A 329 -3.65 0.35 -12.42
CA TRP A 329 -4.60 0.04 -11.36
C TRP A 329 -4.09 -1.05 -10.42
N LYS A 330 -4.25 -0.84 -9.11
CA LYS A 330 -3.78 -1.72 -8.04
C LYS A 330 -4.89 -2.00 -7.05
N PHE A 331 -4.83 -3.16 -6.39
CA PHE A 331 -5.76 -3.47 -5.30
C PHE A 331 -5.72 -2.39 -4.20
N SER A 332 -4.54 -1.83 -3.90
CA SER A 332 -4.37 -0.77 -2.91
C SER A 332 -5.14 0.51 -3.23
N ASP A 333 -5.51 0.74 -4.49
CA ASP A 333 -6.25 1.92 -4.92
C ASP A 333 -7.68 1.90 -4.36
N SER A 334 -8.25 0.72 -4.10
CA SER A 334 -9.55 0.56 -3.44
C SER A 334 -9.67 1.40 -2.17
N ARG A 335 -8.62 1.42 -1.34
CA ARG A 335 -8.56 2.18 -0.09
C ARG A 335 -8.52 3.69 -0.32
N ALA A 336 -7.72 4.15 -1.28
CA ALA A 336 -7.62 5.57 -1.59
C ALA A 336 -8.92 6.11 -2.20
N MET A 337 -9.53 5.35 -3.10
CA MET A 337 -10.84 5.68 -3.64
C MET A 337 -11.94 5.65 -2.58
N SER A 338 -11.94 4.63 -1.71
CA SER A 338 -12.96 4.47 -0.66
C SER A 338 -12.99 5.65 0.30
N VAL A 339 -11.83 6.11 0.78
CA VAL A 339 -11.77 7.29 1.67
C VAL A 339 -12.17 8.58 0.94
N ALA A 340 -11.82 8.72 -0.35
CA ALA A 340 -12.23 9.86 -1.14
C ALA A 340 -13.76 9.89 -1.36
N VAL A 341 -14.37 8.73 -1.61
CA VAL A 341 -15.83 8.57 -1.76
C VAL A 341 -16.55 8.82 -0.44
N ALA A 342 -16.05 8.24 0.66
CA ALA A 342 -16.60 8.47 1.98
C ALA A 342 -16.54 9.96 2.37
N TRP A 343 -15.42 10.62 2.08
CA TRP A 343 -15.28 12.06 2.30
C TRP A 343 -16.20 12.89 1.41
N TYR A 344 -16.36 12.52 0.14
CA TYR A 344 -17.29 13.18 -0.76
C TYR A 344 -18.71 13.15 -0.18
N LEU A 345 -19.19 11.97 0.25
CA LEU A 345 -20.51 11.82 0.85
C LEU A 345 -20.63 12.59 2.18
N GLU A 346 -19.61 12.51 3.05
CA GLU A 346 -19.55 13.26 4.31
C GLU A 346 -19.64 14.77 4.08
N SER A 347 -18.95 15.30 3.06
CA SER A 347 -18.93 16.73 2.74
C SER A 347 -20.30 17.27 2.30
N LYS A 348 -21.18 16.40 1.78
CA LYS A 348 -22.55 16.72 1.35
C LYS A 348 -23.56 16.74 2.50
N LYS A 349 -23.21 16.21 3.68
CA LYS A 349 -24.09 16.27 4.85
C LYS A 349 -24.30 17.73 5.31
N PRO A 350 -25.44 18.04 5.96
CA PRO A 350 -25.72 19.38 6.47
C PRO A 350 -24.63 19.92 7.41
N LYS A 351 -24.40 21.24 7.36
CA LYS A 351 -23.47 21.95 8.25
C LYS A 351 -23.95 21.82 9.70
N GLY A 352 -23.23 21.03 10.50
CA GLY A 352 -23.61 20.65 11.87
C GLY A 352 -23.71 19.13 12.09
N GLN A 353 -23.84 18.34 11.02
CA GLN A 353 -23.83 16.88 11.05
C GLN A 353 -22.58 16.27 10.40
N ARG A 354 -21.79 17.09 9.69
CA ARG A 354 -20.57 16.67 9.00
C ARG A 354 -19.30 16.92 9.81
N ILE A 355 -18.30 16.07 9.63
CA ILE A 355 -16.92 16.33 10.06
C ILE A 355 -16.32 17.42 9.15
N GLU A 356 -15.97 18.58 9.72
CA GLU A 356 -15.50 19.73 8.92
C GLU A 356 -14.04 19.61 8.45
N ASP A 357 -13.23 18.84 9.16
CA ASP A 357 -11.81 18.68 8.88
C ASP A 357 -11.54 17.35 8.15
N GLU A 358 -11.14 17.45 6.88
CA GLU A 358 -10.77 16.32 6.02
C GLU A 358 -9.65 15.48 6.64
N VAL A 359 -8.65 16.11 7.26
CA VAL A 359 -7.51 15.44 7.89
C VAL A 359 -7.97 14.61 9.08
N ILE A 360 -8.87 15.15 9.90
CA ILE A 360 -9.47 14.41 11.02
C ILE A 360 -10.33 13.26 10.51
N PHE A 361 -11.12 13.48 9.45
CA PHE A 361 -11.94 12.44 8.82
C PHE A 361 -11.07 11.29 8.31
N TYR A 362 -10.05 11.59 7.49
CA TYR A 362 -9.16 10.59 6.91
C TYR A 362 -8.45 9.79 8.01
N ARG A 363 -7.97 10.46 9.06
CA ARG A 363 -7.31 9.79 10.18
C ARG A 363 -8.23 8.78 10.86
N LYS A 364 -9.49 9.16 11.13
CA LYS A 364 -10.51 8.28 11.72
C LYS A 364 -10.85 7.13 10.77
N TYR A 365 -11.26 7.44 9.54
CA TYR A 365 -11.65 6.45 8.54
C TYR A 365 -10.54 5.43 8.31
N LEU A 366 -9.30 5.89 8.12
CA LEU A 366 -8.15 5.03 7.84
C LEU A 366 -7.57 4.33 9.09
N ALA A 367 -8.02 4.66 10.30
CA ALA A 367 -7.44 4.20 11.56
C ALA A 367 -5.91 4.49 11.65
N HIS A 368 -5.49 5.70 11.27
CA HIS A 368 -4.08 6.14 11.28
C HIS A 368 -3.72 6.90 12.55
N LYS A 369 -2.43 6.90 12.93
CA LYS A 369 -1.92 7.70 14.06
C LYS A 369 -1.33 9.04 13.60
N ASP A 370 -0.81 9.11 12.37
CA ASP A 370 -0.03 10.21 11.83
C ASP A 370 -0.71 10.87 10.62
N VAL A 371 -0.54 12.19 10.52
CA VAL A 371 -1.19 13.04 9.49
C VAL A 371 -0.46 12.96 8.14
N GLU A 372 0.86 12.82 8.13
CA GLU A 372 1.67 12.81 6.90
C GLU A 372 1.39 11.62 5.98
N THR A 373 1.05 10.45 6.56
CA THR A 373 0.73 9.25 5.78
C THR A 373 -0.54 9.41 4.92
N MET A 374 -1.37 10.43 5.19
CA MET A 374 -2.62 10.67 4.46
C MET A 374 -2.41 11.23 3.04
N LEU A 375 -1.29 11.91 2.79
CA LEU A 375 -0.96 12.45 1.46
C LEU A 375 -0.91 11.37 0.37
N HIS A 376 -0.67 10.11 0.73
CA HIS A 376 -0.67 8.97 -0.18
C HIS A 376 -2.06 8.59 -0.73
N TYR A 377 -3.15 9.13 -0.19
CA TYR A 377 -4.52 8.78 -0.57
C TYR A 377 -5.24 9.89 -1.36
N ARG A 378 -4.53 10.95 -1.77
CA ARG A 378 -5.09 12.12 -2.48
C ARG A 378 -5.02 12.07 -4.01
N GLU A 379 -4.67 10.90 -4.57
CA GLU A 379 -4.58 10.66 -6.02
C GLU A 379 -5.97 10.69 -6.70
N PHE A 380 -7.03 10.31 -5.97
CA PHE A 380 -8.37 10.19 -6.53
C PHE A 380 -9.25 11.38 -6.16
N PHE A 381 -10.00 11.87 -7.14
CA PHE A 381 -10.98 12.94 -6.98
C PHE A 381 -12.38 12.43 -7.33
N VAL A 382 -13.34 12.64 -6.44
CA VAL A 382 -14.71 12.13 -6.60
C VAL A 382 -15.61 13.23 -7.15
N VAL A 383 -16.32 12.91 -8.23
CA VAL A 383 -17.25 13.80 -8.91
C VAL A 383 -18.64 13.15 -9.01
N PRO A 384 -19.72 13.94 -9.18
CA PRO A 384 -20.96 13.42 -9.72
C PRO A 384 -20.71 12.67 -11.03
N ASP A 385 -21.44 11.58 -11.29
CA ASP A 385 -21.25 10.81 -12.53
C ASP A 385 -21.53 11.64 -13.79
N SER A 386 -22.34 12.69 -13.71
CA SER A 386 -22.54 13.66 -14.80
C SER A 386 -21.30 14.49 -15.13
N GLU A 387 -20.36 14.60 -14.18
CA GLU A 387 -19.11 15.34 -14.29
C GLU A 387 -17.92 14.41 -14.54
N LEU A 388 -18.13 13.09 -14.60
CA LEU A 388 -17.15 12.16 -15.16
C LEU A 388 -16.99 12.50 -16.65
N GLN A 389 -16.05 13.40 -16.94
CA GLN A 389 -15.57 13.61 -18.29
C GLN A 389 -14.77 12.38 -18.70
N GLY A 390 -15.48 11.40 -19.25
CA GLY A 390 -14.96 10.53 -20.29
C GLY A 390 -15.63 10.93 -21.59
N LYS A 391 -14.90 10.90 -22.70
CA LYS A 391 -15.52 11.01 -24.03
C LYS A 391 -16.62 9.95 -24.12
N THR A 392 -17.85 10.37 -24.41
CA THR A 392 -18.95 9.45 -24.72
C THR A 392 -18.51 8.51 -25.84
N LEU A 393 -19.17 7.37 -26.03
CA LEU A 393 -18.87 6.51 -27.19
C LEU A 393 -18.96 7.29 -28.51
N LEU A 394 -19.83 8.31 -28.57
CA LEU A 394 -19.93 9.22 -29.70
C LEU A 394 -18.72 10.15 -29.82
N ASP A 395 -18.27 10.76 -28.72
CA ASP A 395 -17.06 11.60 -28.71
C ASP A 395 -15.81 10.80 -29.10
N LYS A 396 -15.73 9.53 -28.67
CA LYS A 396 -14.66 8.60 -29.06
C LYS A 396 -14.69 8.25 -30.55
N LEU A 397 -15.88 8.16 -31.14
CA LEU A 397 -16.01 7.96 -32.58
C LEU A 397 -15.63 9.23 -33.35
N HIS A 398 -15.99 10.41 -32.86
CA HIS A 398 -15.58 11.69 -33.45
C HIS A 398 -14.06 11.92 -33.41
N ASP A 399 -13.37 11.44 -32.37
CA ASP A 399 -11.90 11.44 -32.36
C ASP A 399 -11.29 10.63 -33.50
N ALA A 400 -12.00 9.62 -34.00
CA ALA A 400 -11.55 8.80 -35.11
C ALA A 400 -11.82 9.47 -36.47
N ASP A 401 -12.55 10.59 -36.56
CA ASP A 401 -13.00 11.20 -37.83
C ASP A 401 -11.84 11.44 -38.81
N GLU A 402 -10.73 12.00 -38.32
CA GLU A 402 -9.57 12.29 -39.16
C GLU A 402 -8.88 11.01 -39.67
N ASP A 403 -8.75 10.00 -38.81
CA ASP A 403 -8.13 8.74 -39.15
C ASP A 403 -9.05 7.86 -40.02
N VAL A 404 -10.36 7.95 -39.85
CA VAL A 404 -11.36 7.36 -40.75
C VAL A 404 -11.24 7.99 -42.14
N LEU A 405 -11.10 9.31 -42.23
CA LEU A 405 -10.95 10.02 -43.51
C LEU A 405 -9.62 9.66 -44.19
N ARG A 406 -8.51 9.62 -43.43
CA ARG A 406 -7.20 9.18 -43.92
C ARG A 406 -7.21 7.72 -44.35
N TYR A 407 -7.93 6.87 -43.64
CA TYR A 407 -8.06 5.45 -43.97
C TYR A 407 -8.93 5.25 -45.22
N ALA A 408 -10.08 5.91 -45.28
CA ALA A 408 -11.00 5.83 -46.42
C ALA A 408 -10.36 6.31 -47.74
N THR A 409 -9.41 7.24 -47.67
CA THR A 409 -8.66 7.75 -48.84
C THR A 409 -7.49 6.85 -49.26
N ARG A 410 -7.02 5.95 -48.39
CA ARG A 410 -5.87 5.05 -48.65
C ARG A 410 -6.26 3.58 -48.83
N SER A 411 -7.46 3.19 -48.41
CA SER A 411 -7.92 1.80 -48.49
C SER A 411 -8.20 1.38 -49.93
N ASN A 412 -8.11 0.08 -50.21
CA ASN A 412 -8.59 -0.52 -51.48
C ASN A 412 -10.13 -0.59 -51.57
N LEU A 413 -10.83 -0.20 -50.51
CA LEU A 413 -12.28 -0.11 -50.45
C LEU A 413 -12.75 1.27 -50.91
N THR A 414 -14.01 1.37 -51.34
CA THR A 414 -14.56 2.65 -51.78
C THR A 414 -14.63 3.62 -50.59
N THR A 415 -13.95 4.76 -50.66
CA THR A 415 -13.93 5.83 -49.65
C THR A 415 -15.32 6.14 -49.11
N ASP A 416 -16.28 6.27 -50.03
CA ASP A 416 -17.67 6.59 -49.76
C ASP A 416 -18.40 5.55 -48.90
N ARG A 417 -17.98 4.28 -48.95
CA ARG A 417 -18.56 3.20 -48.14
C ARG A 417 -18.07 3.21 -46.70
N ILE A 418 -16.80 3.53 -46.47
CA ILE A 418 -16.21 3.61 -45.13
C ILE A 418 -16.81 4.81 -44.37
N LEU A 419 -16.88 5.97 -45.02
CA LEU A 419 -17.47 7.17 -44.43
C LEU A 419 -18.95 6.96 -44.10
N LYS A 420 -19.73 6.37 -45.01
CA LYS A 420 -21.14 6.04 -44.71
C LYS A 420 -21.31 5.10 -43.53
N VAL A 421 -20.43 4.09 -43.37
CA VAL A 421 -20.47 3.20 -42.22
C VAL A 421 -20.14 3.95 -40.93
N HIS A 422 -19.19 4.89 -40.98
CA HIS A 422 -18.85 5.76 -39.86
C HIS A 422 -20.03 6.66 -39.46
N ASP A 423 -20.61 7.39 -40.41
CA ASP A 423 -21.76 8.27 -40.17
C ASP A 423 -22.96 7.50 -39.59
N TYR A 424 -23.24 6.32 -40.13
CA TYR A 424 -24.33 5.47 -39.63
C TYR A 424 -24.05 4.90 -38.25
N LEU A 425 -22.79 4.64 -37.91
CA LEU A 425 -22.43 4.23 -36.56
C LEU A 425 -22.59 5.38 -35.57
N CYS A 426 -22.16 6.60 -35.93
CA CYS A 426 -22.34 7.79 -35.10
C CYS A 426 -23.83 8.10 -34.88
N ASP A 427 -24.67 8.05 -35.93
CA ASP A 427 -26.13 8.20 -35.80
C ASP A 427 -26.79 7.08 -34.99
N TYR A 428 -26.25 5.86 -35.04
CA TYR A 428 -26.74 4.76 -34.23
C TYR A 428 -26.39 4.94 -32.75
N VAL A 429 -25.15 5.34 -32.45
CA VAL A 429 -24.64 5.55 -31.09
C VAL A 429 -25.28 6.78 -30.44
N SER A 430 -25.55 7.85 -31.18
CA SER A 430 -26.28 9.02 -30.65
C SER A 430 -27.67 8.65 -30.13
N LYS A 431 -28.31 7.63 -30.72
CA LYS A 431 -29.61 7.09 -30.31
C LYS A 431 -29.50 5.93 -29.31
N ASN A 432 -28.32 5.32 -29.18
CA ASN A 432 -28.05 4.15 -28.36
C ASN A 432 -26.67 4.31 -27.67
N PRO A 433 -26.55 5.18 -26.66
CA PRO A 433 -25.26 5.57 -26.09
C PRO A 433 -24.49 4.40 -25.46
N ASP A 434 -25.19 3.37 -24.97
CA ASP A 434 -24.59 2.19 -24.34
C ASP A 434 -24.35 1.01 -25.30
N ALA A 435 -24.41 1.26 -26.62
CA ALA A 435 -24.28 0.21 -27.62
C ALA A 435 -22.91 -0.48 -27.60
N LYS A 436 -22.89 -1.81 -27.50
CA LYS A 436 -21.66 -2.59 -27.67
C LYS A 436 -21.29 -2.72 -29.15
N ILE A 437 -20.29 -1.97 -29.58
CA ILE A 437 -19.81 -2.01 -30.97
C ILE A 437 -18.99 -3.29 -31.20
N ASN A 438 -19.38 -4.05 -32.21
CA ASN A 438 -18.66 -5.25 -32.64
C ASN A 438 -18.96 -5.54 -34.11
N LYS A 439 -18.16 -6.42 -34.73
CA LYS A 439 -18.33 -6.81 -36.15
C LYS A 439 -19.74 -7.31 -36.46
N ALA A 440 -20.45 -7.94 -35.51
CA ALA A 440 -21.81 -8.43 -35.75
C ALA A 440 -22.85 -7.29 -35.81
N LEU A 441 -22.69 -6.25 -34.99
CA LEU A 441 -23.52 -5.04 -35.05
C LEU A 441 -23.34 -4.32 -36.40
N LEU A 442 -22.08 -4.18 -36.84
CA LEU A 442 -21.76 -3.50 -38.10
C LEU A 442 -22.36 -4.23 -39.31
N LYS A 443 -22.29 -5.57 -39.35
CA LYS A 443 -22.84 -6.40 -40.44
C LYS A 443 -24.36 -6.55 -40.43
N ARG A 444 -25.00 -6.40 -39.26
CA ARG A 444 -26.44 -6.63 -39.12
C ARG A 444 -27.22 -5.61 -39.94
N GLN A 445 -28.23 -6.07 -40.68
CA GLN A 445 -29.06 -5.21 -41.51
C GLN A 445 -29.75 -4.12 -40.68
N LYS A 446 -29.85 -2.90 -41.23
CA LYS A 446 -30.50 -1.75 -40.58
C LYS A 446 -31.91 -2.03 -40.05
N LYS A 447 -32.70 -2.78 -40.84
CA LYS A 447 -34.07 -3.21 -40.48
C LYS A 447 -34.14 -4.08 -39.22
N LYS A 448 -33.02 -4.68 -38.83
CA LYS A 448 -32.86 -5.53 -37.64
C LYS A 448 -32.06 -4.82 -36.53
N GLY A 449 -31.92 -3.49 -36.60
CA GLY A 449 -31.18 -2.69 -35.62
C GLY A 449 -29.66 -2.87 -35.70
N GLY A 450 -29.08 -2.80 -36.89
CA GLY A 450 -27.62 -2.79 -37.11
C GLY A 450 -27.20 -1.74 -38.12
N ILE A 451 -25.91 -1.71 -38.52
CA ILE A 451 -25.39 -0.67 -39.43
C ILE A 451 -25.55 -1.06 -40.92
N GLY A 452 -25.55 -2.35 -41.23
CA GLY A 452 -25.74 -2.88 -42.58
C GLY A 452 -24.52 -2.79 -43.48
N ALA A 453 -23.31 -2.80 -42.91
CA ALA A 453 -22.06 -2.80 -43.66
C ALA A 453 -21.79 -4.16 -44.35
N ALA A 454 -21.13 -4.13 -45.51
CA ALA A 454 -20.61 -5.33 -46.16
C ALA A 454 -19.51 -5.99 -45.30
N HIS A 455 -19.27 -7.29 -45.52
CA HIS A 455 -18.41 -8.08 -44.63
C HIS A 455 -16.97 -7.55 -44.53
N ASP A 456 -16.36 -7.29 -45.68
CA ASP A 456 -15.03 -6.70 -45.85
C ASP A 456 -14.92 -5.33 -45.15
N VAL A 457 -15.86 -4.42 -45.46
CA VAL A 457 -15.91 -3.07 -44.88
C VAL A 457 -16.08 -3.13 -43.36
N ALA A 458 -16.97 -3.99 -42.85
CA ALA A 458 -17.23 -4.12 -41.42
C ALA A 458 -16.04 -4.66 -40.63
N VAL A 459 -15.23 -5.54 -41.22
CA VAL A 459 -14.04 -6.10 -40.56
C VAL A 459 -12.94 -5.06 -40.51
N GLU A 460 -12.65 -4.41 -41.64
CA GLU A 460 -11.58 -3.42 -41.76
C GLU A 460 -11.87 -2.14 -40.96
N TYR A 461 -13.09 -1.61 -41.08
CA TYR A 461 -13.52 -0.44 -40.31
C TYR A 461 -13.48 -0.70 -38.81
N PHE A 462 -13.91 -1.89 -38.35
CA PHE A 462 -13.88 -2.25 -36.93
C PHE A 462 -12.45 -2.27 -36.37
N GLU A 463 -11.50 -2.88 -37.07
CA GLU A 463 -10.12 -2.91 -36.58
C GLU A 463 -9.50 -1.50 -36.53
N MET A 464 -9.92 -0.60 -37.42
CA MET A 464 -9.47 0.79 -37.42
C MET A 464 -10.02 1.62 -36.25
N ILE A 465 -11.32 1.52 -35.92
CA ILE A 465 -11.90 2.29 -34.82
C ILE A 465 -11.66 1.68 -33.43
N LYS A 466 -11.25 0.40 -33.37
CA LYS A 466 -11.02 -0.34 -32.13
C LYS A 466 -10.13 0.38 -31.10
N PRO A 467 -9.03 1.06 -31.47
CA PRO A 467 -8.21 1.81 -30.51
C PRO A 467 -8.96 2.95 -29.80
N TYR A 468 -10.03 3.50 -30.41
CA TYR A 468 -10.80 4.62 -29.87
C TYR A 468 -11.94 4.16 -28.96
N ILE A 469 -12.55 3.02 -29.28
CA ILE A 469 -13.77 2.55 -28.61
C ILE A 469 -13.54 1.54 -27.48
N GLY A 470 -12.31 1.03 -27.32
CA GLY A 470 -11.94 0.04 -26.28
C GLY A 470 -12.32 -1.39 -26.64
#